data_AF-A0A372GV88-F1
#
_entry.id   AF-A0A372GV88-F1
#
_cell.length_a   1.000
_cell.length_b   1.000
_cell.length_c   1.000
_cell.angle_alpha   90.00
_cell.angle_beta   90.00
_cell.angle_gamma   90.00
#
_symmetry.space_group_name_H-M   'P 1'
#
loop_
_entity.id
_entity.type
_entity.pdbx_description
1 polymer ?
#
loop_
_entity_poly.entity_id
_entity_poly.type
_entity_poly.pdbx_seq_one_letter_code
_entity_poly.pdbx_strand_id
1 'polypeptide(L)' 'MGKGDKKSKRGKIVNGTYGTRRKRKIKKRPTVEEKINPGKKK' A
#
# COMPACT_ATOMS: atom_id res chain seq x y z
N MET A 1 -10.26 -12.71 6.58
CA MET A 1 -11.00 -11.60 5.95
C MET A 1 -11.39 -11.98 4.52
N GLY A 2 -12.69 -12.17 4.28
CA GLY A 2 -13.22 -12.60 2.99
C GLY A 2 -13.24 -11.50 1.92
N LYS A 3 -13.83 -11.81 0.77
CA LYS A 3 -13.98 -10.88 -0.36
C LYS A 3 -14.91 -9.70 -0.03
N GLY A 4 -15.88 -9.87 0.89
CA GLY A 4 -16.83 -8.82 1.28
C GLY A 4 -16.25 -7.72 2.18
N ASP A 5 -15.12 -7.96 2.84
CA ASP A 5 -14.51 -6.94 3.70
C ASP A 5 -13.72 -5.93 2.85
N LYS A 6 -14.37 -4.79 2.55
CA LYS A 6 -13.83 -3.68 1.76
C LYS A 6 -12.53 -3.10 2.31
N LYS A 7 -12.24 -3.23 3.61
CA LYS A 7 -11.02 -2.70 4.23
C LYS A 7 -9.86 -3.70 4.16
N SER A 8 -10.13 -4.99 3.98
CA SER A 8 -9.10 -6.03 3.87
C SER A 8 -8.33 -5.98 2.55
N LYS A 9 -7.18 -6.65 2.48
CA LYS A 9 -6.43 -6.81 1.23
C LYS A 9 -7.26 -7.51 0.15
N ARG A 10 -7.98 -8.59 0.50
CA ARG A 10 -8.80 -9.37 -0.44
C ARG A 10 -10.01 -8.57 -0.94
N GLY A 11 -10.76 -7.89 -0.08
CA GLY A 11 -11.87 -7.05 -0.54
C GLY A 11 -11.42 -5.82 -1.33
N LYS A 12 -10.26 -5.23 -1.01
CA LYS A 12 -9.65 -4.20 -1.88
C LYS A 12 -9.24 -4.73 -3.25
N ILE A 13 -8.82 -6.00 -3.35
CA ILE A 13 -8.52 -6.64 -4.64
C ILE A 13 -9.80 -6.73 -5.47
N VAL A 14 -10.87 -7.26 -4.88
CA VAL A 14 -12.18 -7.43 -5.54
C VAL A 14 -12.78 -6.09 -5.96
N ASN A 15 -12.75 -5.08 -5.09
CA ASN A 15 -13.31 -3.76 -5.39
C ASN A 15 -12.42 -2.90 -6.31
N GLY A 16 -11.24 -3.36 -6.72
CA GLY A 16 -10.36 -2.55 -7.58
C GLY A 16 -9.67 -1.35 -6.89
N THR A 17 -9.89 -1.12 -5.60
CA THR A 17 -9.37 0.06 -4.88
C THR A 17 -8.01 -0.19 -4.24
N TYR A 18 -7.21 0.88 -4.07
CA TYR A 18 -5.90 0.83 -3.42
C TYR A 18 -5.94 1.37 -1.97
N GLY A 19 -4.85 1.19 -1.24
CA GLY A 19 -4.61 1.85 0.04
C GLY A 19 -3.57 1.12 0.87
N THR A 20 -3.51 1.39 2.17
CA THR A 20 -2.44 0.88 3.04
C THR A 20 -2.24 -0.63 2.94
N ARG A 21 -3.33 -1.41 2.88
CA ARG A 21 -3.30 -2.88 2.76
C ARG A 21 -3.16 -3.43 1.33
N ARG A 22 -3.50 -2.66 0.30
CA ARG A 22 -3.29 -2.99 -1.13
C ARG A 22 -2.52 -1.85 -1.79
N LYS A 23 -1.21 -1.85 -1.59
CA LYS A 23 -0.29 -0.84 -2.14
C LYS A 23 -0.13 -1.04 -3.66
N ARG A 24 0.13 0.06 -4.37
CA ARG A 24 0.54 -0.01 -5.79
C ARG A 24 1.97 -0.54 -5.87
N LYS A 25 2.29 -1.30 -6.92
CA LYS A 25 3.67 -1.77 -7.19
C LYS A 25 4.60 -0.57 -7.41
N ILE A 26 4.19 0.38 -8.23
CA ILE A 26 4.88 1.65 -8.40
C ILE A 26 4.38 2.62 -7.33
N LYS A 27 5.23 2.93 -6.35
CA LYS A 27 4.91 3.88 -5.27
C LYS A 27 4.95 5.29 -5.83
N LYS A 28 3.81 5.99 -5.85
CA LYS A 28 3.76 7.43 -6.15
C LYS A 28 4.33 8.29 -5.03
N ARG A 29 4.42 7.75 -3.81
CA ARG A 29 4.92 8.46 -2.62
C ARG A 29 5.86 7.53 -1.85
N PRO A 30 7.03 8.01 -1.41
CA PRO A 30 7.91 7.24 -0.53
C PRO A 30 7.22 6.99 0.80
N THR A 31 7.49 5.84 1.43
CA THR A 31 7.01 5.57 2.79
C THR A 31 7.70 6.47 3.80
N VAL A 32 7.08 6.68 4.96
CA VAL A 32 7.66 7.53 6.02
C VAL A 32 9.03 7.01 6.46
N GLU A 33 9.18 5.69 6.57
CA GLU A 33 10.47 5.00 6.81
C GLU A 33 11.52 5.25 5.71
N GLU A 34 11.09 5.41 4.44
CA GLU A 34 11.99 5.74 3.32
C GLU A 34 12.41 7.22 3.37
N LYS A 35 11.55 8.12 3.88
CA LYS A 35 11.88 9.54 4.05
C LYS A 35 12.81 9.78 5.24
N ILE A 36 12.64 9.01 6.32
CA ILE A 36 13.38 9.21 7.57
C ILE A 36 14.80 8.64 7.51
N ASN A 37 15.07 7.65 6.65
CA ASN A 37 16.40 7.07 6.55
C ASN A 37 17.40 8.02 5.84
N PRO A 38 18.37 8.61 6.55
CA PRO A 38 19.35 9.52 5.94
C PRO A 38 20.41 8.80 5.09
N GLY A 39 20.44 7.45 5.11
CA GLY A 39 21.48 6.62 4.46
C GLY A 39 21.19 6.18 3.02
N LYS A 40 20.03 6.49 2.44
CA LYS A 40 19.73 6.17 1.02
C LYS A 40 19.91 7.40 0.14
N LYS A 41 21.15 7.88 0.04
CA LYS A 41 21.62 8.61 -1.14
C LYS A 41 22.33 7.61 -2.06
N LYS A 42 21.63 7.13 -3.09
CA LYS A 42 22.22 6.68 -4.36
C LYS A 42 21.20 6.91 -5.45
#